data_AF-A0A7C7CBJ3-F1
#
_entry.id   AF-A0A7C7CBJ3-F1
#
_cell.length_a   1.000
_cell.length_b   1.000
_cell.length_c   1.000
_cell.angle_alpha   90.00
_cell.angle_beta   90.00
_cell.angle_gamma   90.00
#
_symmetry.space_group_name_H-M   'P 1'
#
loop_
_entity.id
_entity.type
_entity.pdbx_description
1 polymer ?
#
loop_
_entity_poly.entity_id
_entity_poly.type
_entity_poly.pdbx_seq_one_letter_code
_entity_poly.pdbx_strand_id
1 'polypeptide(L)'
;MSKDNTSESKRRIKQIVRQFSGTLLEDEVEELIPEYAIIGTGYLFCFDPSKKRFVKVSRGSKAFIVDENINMAGRILIYTFNGELVEIEPDELLYTGFD
;
A
#
# COMPACT_ATOMS: atom_id res chain seq x y z
N MET A 1 -15.43 -4.48 -17.26
CA MET A 1 -15.10 -3.25 -16.49
C MET A 1 -13.78 -3.39 -15.72
N SER A 2 -12.86 -4.29 -16.10
CA SER A 2 -11.74 -4.71 -15.24
C SER A 2 -10.36 -4.19 -15.69
N LYS A 3 -10.25 -3.54 -16.85
CA LYS A 3 -8.96 -3.09 -17.40
C LYS A 3 -8.51 -1.73 -16.83
N ASP A 4 -9.45 -0.86 -16.44
CA ASP A 4 -9.12 0.48 -15.94
C ASP A 4 -8.47 0.46 -14.55
N ASN A 5 -9.04 -0.25 -13.58
CA ASN A 5 -8.51 -0.24 -12.20
C ASN A 5 -7.08 -0.78 -12.10
N THR A 6 -6.73 -1.84 -12.85
CA THR A 6 -5.36 -2.38 -12.85
C THR A 6 -4.34 -1.37 -13.39
N SER A 7 -4.73 -0.52 -14.35
CA SER A 7 -3.84 0.52 -14.88
C SER A 7 -3.60 1.63 -13.85
N GLU A 8 -4.63 1.96 -13.08
CA GLU A 8 -4.57 2.96 -12.02
C GLU A 8 -3.73 2.51 -10.82
N SER A 9 -3.96 1.30 -10.30
CA SER A 9 -3.14 0.75 -9.21
C SER A 9 -1.66 0.68 -9.60
N LYS A 10 -1.35 0.32 -10.85
CA LYS A 10 0.03 0.34 -11.36
C LYS A 10 0.64 1.73 -11.36
N ARG A 11 -0.12 2.74 -11.82
CA ARG A 11 0.32 4.14 -11.78
C ARG A 11 0.58 4.58 -10.33
N ARG A 12 -0.33 4.23 -9.42
CA ARG A 12 -0.25 4.58 -8.00
C ARG A 12 0.95 3.92 -7.30
N ILE A 13 1.21 2.63 -7.53
CA ILE A 13 2.43 1.96 -7.03
C ILE A 13 3.69 2.65 -7.56
N LYS A 14 3.74 2.97 -8.85
CA LYS A 14 4.90 3.66 -9.44
C LYS A 14 5.16 5.02 -8.78
N GLN A 15 4.09 5.76 -8.47
CA GLN A 15 4.18 7.02 -7.73
C GLN A 15 4.67 6.83 -6.30
N ILE A 16 4.11 5.87 -5.55
CA ILE A 16 4.56 5.52 -4.18
C ILE A 16 6.06 5.21 -4.17
N VAL A 17 6.51 4.34 -5.08
CA VAL A 17 7.93 3.95 -5.18
C VAL A 17 8.81 5.15 -5.45
N ARG A 18 8.41 6.03 -6.37
CA ARG A 18 9.17 7.26 -6.72
C ARG A 18 9.22 8.28 -5.59
N GLN A 19 8.11 8.45 -4.86
CA GLN A 19 8.02 9.33 -3.70
C GLN A 19 8.97 8.85 -2.62
N PHE A 20 8.91 7.56 -2.29
CA PHE A 20 9.81 6.94 -1.32
C PHE A 20 11.29 6.99 -1.74
N SER A 21 11.58 6.79 -3.03
CA SER A 21 12.97 6.84 -3.53
C SER A 21 13.52 8.26 -3.72
N GLY A 22 12.73 9.30 -3.47
CA GLY A 22 13.15 10.69 -3.69
C GLY A 22 13.40 11.04 -5.16
N THR A 23 12.84 10.26 -6.09
CA THR A 23 12.97 10.48 -7.55
C THR A 23 11.68 11.05 -8.15
N LEU A 24 10.77 11.54 -7.31
CA LEU A 24 9.56 12.22 -7.74
C LEU A 24 9.97 13.61 -8.24
N LEU A 25 9.67 13.91 -9.50
CA LEU A 25 9.87 15.25 -10.04
C LEU A 25 8.61 16.07 -9.78
N GLU A 26 8.77 17.32 -9.33
CA GLU A 26 7.65 18.22 -8.96
C GLU A 26 6.70 18.48 -10.14
N ASP A 27 7.18 18.37 -11.38
CA ASP A 27 6.41 18.55 -12.62
C ASP A 27 5.70 17.27 -13.09
N GLU A 28 6.00 16.10 -12.52
CA GLU A 28 5.38 14.83 -12.91
C GLU A 28 4.10 14.50 -12.12
N VAL A 29 3.83 15.17 -11.00
CA VAL A 29 2.77 14.77 -10.07
C VAL A 29 2.15 15.95 -9.34
N GLU A 30 0.81 16.03 -9.38
CA GLU A 30 0.06 17.12 -8.73
C GLU A 30 -0.05 16.94 -7.21
N GLU A 31 0.00 15.71 -6.70
CA GLU A 31 -0.23 15.42 -5.28
C GLU A 31 0.63 14.24 -4.79
N LEU A 32 1.14 14.35 -3.55
CA LEU A 32 1.82 13.26 -2.86
C LEU A 32 0.81 12.23 -2.34
N ILE A 33 1.21 10.96 -2.30
CA ILE A 33 0.37 9.92 -1.70
C ILE A 33 0.62 9.94 -0.19
N PRO A 34 -0.44 10.09 0.63
CA PRO A 34 -0.28 10.12 2.06
C PRO A 34 0.08 8.74 2.62
N GLU A 35 0.76 8.78 3.76
CA GLU A 35 1.14 7.64 4.56
C GLU A 35 0.04 7.26 5.56
N TYR A 36 0.01 5.96 5.84
CA TYR A 36 -0.82 5.34 6.86
C TYR A 36 0.05 4.43 7.73
N ALA A 37 -0.25 4.34 9.02
CA ALA A 37 0.32 3.33 9.90
C ALA A 37 -0.62 2.13 10.01
N ILE A 38 -0.07 0.91 9.90
CA ILE A 38 -0.82 -0.32 10.21
C ILE A 38 -0.95 -0.43 11.73
N ILE A 39 -2.14 -0.23 12.29
CA ILE A 39 -2.35 -0.22 13.74
C ILE A 39 -2.61 -1.60 14.33
N GLY A 40 -2.63 -1.69 15.66
CA GLY A 40 -2.77 -2.93 16.42
C GLY A 40 -1.43 -3.52 16.88
N THR A 41 -1.45 -4.74 17.39
CA THR A 41 -0.27 -5.41 17.97
C THR A 41 0.06 -6.72 17.25
N GLY A 42 1.34 -7.05 17.15
CA GLY A 42 1.80 -8.30 16.54
C GLY A 42 2.10 -8.17 15.05
N TYR A 43 1.75 -9.20 14.29
CA TYR A 43 2.21 -9.36 12.91
C TYR A 43 1.08 -9.79 11.98
N LEU A 44 1.11 -9.27 10.75
CA LEU A 44 0.37 -9.80 9.63
C LEU A 44 1.24 -10.84 8.91
N PHE A 45 0.63 -11.95 8.51
CA PHE A 45 1.28 -12.97 7.70
C PHE A 45 0.62 -13.04 6.33
N CYS A 46 1.36 -12.66 5.30
CA CYS A 46 0.86 -12.62 3.92
C CYS A 46 1.60 -13.67 3.09
N PHE A 47 0.90 -14.38 2.21
CA PHE A 47 1.57 -15.32 1.31
C PHE A 47 2.09 -14.57 0.08
N ASP A 48 3.41 -14.61 -0.15
CA ASP A 48 4.03 -14.08 -1.37
C ASP A 48 4.13 -15.22 -2.40
N PRO A 49 3.30 -15.22 -3.46
CA PRO A 49 3.30 -16.29 -4.45
C PRO A 49 4.59 -16.33 -5.28
N SER A 50 5.26 -15.20 -5.46
CA SER A 50 6.52 -15.12 -6.23
C SER A 50 7.65 -15.82 -5.48
N LYS A 51 7.65 -15.70 -4.15
CA LYS A 51 8.66 -16.33 -3.26
C LYS A 51 8.21 -17.67 -2.67
N LYS A 52 6.95 -18.08 -2.89
CA LYS A 52 6.31 -19.27 -2.32
C LYS A 52 6.49 -19.39 -0.80
N ARG A 53 6.41 -18.26 -0.08
CA ARG A 53 6.60 -18.22 1.37
C ARG A 53 5.69 -17.19 2.00
N PHE A 54 5.43 -17.35 3.29
CA PHE A 54 4.81 -16.29 4.09
C PHE A 54 5.83 -15.19 4.38
N VAL A 55 5.42 -13.96 4.15
CA VAL A 55 6.11 -12.75 4.60
C VAL A 55 5.44 -12.24 5.87
N LYS A 56 6.25 -11.73 6.77
CA LYS A 56 5.83 -11.21 8.07
C LYS A 56 5.88 -9.70 7.99
N VAL A 57 4.73 -9.06 8.10
CA VAL A 57 4.60 -7.60 8.12
C VAL A 57 4.31 -7.17 9.56
N SER A 58 5.17 -6.34 10.13
CA SER A 58 5.00 -5.84 11.50
C SER A 58 3.93 -4.76 11.54
N ARG A 59 2.97 -4.89 12.46
CA ARG A 59 2.11 -3.75 12.80
C ARG A 59 2.97 -2.63 13.42
N GLY A 60 2.52 -1.40 13.27
CA GLY A 60 3.31 -0.18 13.48
C GLY A 60 4.14 0.23 12.26
N SER A 61 4.11 -0.54 11.16
CA SER A 61 4.81 -0.16 9.93
C SER A 61 3.98 0.83 9.11
N LYS A 62 4.69 1.72 8.40
CA LYS A 62 4.11 2.64 7.42
C LYS A 62 3.66 1.88 6.16
N ALA A 63 2.61 2.38 5.53
CA ALA A 63 2.02 1.86 4.31
C ALA A 63 1.32 2.97 3.52
N PHE A 64 1.03 2.68 2.26
CA PHE A 64 0.36 3.57 1.32
C PHE A 64 -0.82 2.83 0.70
N ILE A 65 -1.96 3.49 0.56
CA ILE A 65 -3.13 2.87 -0.09
C ILE A 65 -2.91 2.86 -1.61
N VAL A 66 -3.00 1.67 -2.21
CA VAL A 66 -2.84 1.43 -3.65
C VAL A 66 -4.18 1.36 -4.36
N ASP A 67 -5.17 0.73 -3.72
CA ASP A 67 -6.52 0.60 -4.25
C ASP A 67 -7.52 0.61 -3.09
N GLU A 68 -8.43 1.58 -3.09
CA GLU A 68 -9.49 1.74 -2.10
C GLU A 68 -10.72 0.87 -2.40
N ASN A 69 -10.73 0.16 -3.53
CA ASN A 69 -11.82 -0.77 -3.84
C ASN A 69 -11.84 -1.93 -2.85
N ILE A 70 -12.85 -1.92 -1.99
CA ILE A 70 -13.09 -2.97 -1.01
C ILE A 70 -13.45 -4.28 -1.74
N ASN A 71 -12.65 -5.32 -1.52
CA ASN A 71 -12.89 -6.65 -2.08
C ASN A 71 -14.03 -7.38 -1.35
N MET A 72 -14.41 -8.58 -1.81
CA MET A 72 -15.50 -9.36 -1.21
C MET A 72 -15.26 -9.76 0.26
N ALA A 73 -14.02 -9.66 0.74
CA ALA A 73 -13.63 -9.93 2.11
C ALA A 73 -13.55 -8.66 2.97
N GLY A 74 -13.97 -7.50 2.47
CA GLY A 74 -13.95 -6.25 3.24
C GLY A 74 -12.59 -5.56 3.28
N ARG A 75 -11.65 -5.91 2.39
CA ARG A 75 -10.25 -5.44 2.42
C ARG A 75 -9.90 -4.53 1.26
N ILE A 76 -8.97 -3.64 1.48
CA ILE A 76 -8.33 -2.77 0.48
C ILE A 76 -6.89 -3.19 0.23
N LEU A 77 -6.29 -2.71 -0.86
CA LEU A 77 -4.91 -3.02 -1.20
C LEU A 77 -3.95 -1.91 -0.75
N ILE A 78 -2.94 -2.27 0.03
CA ILE A 78 -1.87 -1.37 0.46
C ILE A 78 -0.50 -1.82 -0.06
N TYR A 79 0.42 -0.87 -0.15
CA TYR A 79 1.85 -1.08 -0.35
C TYR A 79 2.58 -0.68 0.92
N THR A 80 3.23 -1.63 1.57
CA THR A 80 3.98 -1.39 2.80
C THR A 80 5.31 -0.72 2.49
N PHE A 81 5.88 -0.05 3.50
CA PHE A 81 7.20 0.59 3.39
C PHE A 81 8.33 -0.40 3.02
N ASN A 82 8.20 -1.67 3.41
CA ASN A 82 9.17 -2.72 3.09
C ASN A 82 8.95 -3.36 1.70
N GLY A 83 7.96 -2.90 0.95
CA GLY A 83 7.72 -3.30 -0.44
C GLY A 83 6.78 -4.49 -0.63
N GLU A 84 6.05 -4.90 0.41
CA GLU A 84 4.98 -5.89 0.27
C GLU A 84 3.65 -5.25 -0.14
N LEU A 85 2.94 -5.90 -1.08
CA LEU A 85 1.52 -5.65 -1.35
C LEU A 85 0.67 -6.51 -0.41
N VAL A 86 -0.26 -5.89 0.30
CA VAL A 86 -1.08 -6.55 1.33
C VAL A 86 -2.53 -6.13 1.19
N GLU A 87 -3.44 -7.10 1.25
CA GLU A 87 -4.86 -6.81 1.44
C GLU A 87 -5.15 -6.71 2.95
N ILE A 88 -5.74 -5.59 3.39
CA ILE A 88 -5.97 -5.29 4.80
C ILE A 88 -7.35 -4.67 5.02
N GLU A 89 -7.94 -4.85 6.20
CA GLU A 89 -9.19 -4.18 6.56
C GLU A 89 -8.90 -2.67 6.79
N PRO A 90 -9.71 -1.75 6.23
CA PRO A 90 -9.43 -0.32 6.31
C PRO A 90 -9.34 0.26 7.72
N ASP A 91 -10.06 -0.32 8.68
CA ASP A 91 -10.07 0.06 10.09
C ASP A 91 -8.75 -0.29 10.82
N GLU A 92 -7.90 -1.11 10.21
CA GLU A 92 -6.54 -1.40 10.69
C GLU A 92 -5.50 -0.38 10.21
N LEU A 93 -5.93 0.68 9.52
CA LEU A 93 -5.06 1.77 9.07
C LEU A 93 -5.36 3.07 9.81
N LEU A 94 -4.31 3.73 10.25
CA LEU A 94 -4.36 5.08 10.81
C LEU A 94 -3.70 6.05 9.83
N TYR A 95 -4.44 7.07 9.39
CA TYR A 95 -3.89 8.14 8.56
C TYR A 95 -2.79 8.89 9.32
N THR A 96 -1.59 8.98 8.74
CA THR A 96 -0.43 9.67 9.34
C THR A 96 0.04 10.89 8.53
N GLY A 97 -0.59 11.19 7.39
CA GLY A 97 -0.27 12.37 6.60
C GLY A 97 0.96 12.17 5.72
N PHE A 98 1.97 13.02 5.84
CA PHE A 98 3.17 13.03 4.99
C PHE A 98 4.48 12.99 5.81
N ASP A 99 4.39 12.49 7.04
CA ASP A 99 5.52 12.32 7.96
C ASP A 99 6.44 11.16 7.55
#